data_AF-A0A1I5BWS3-F1
#
_entry.id   AF-A0A1I5BWS3-F1
#
_cell.length_a   1.000
_cell.length_b   1.000
_cell.length_c   1.000
_cell.angle_alpha   90.00
_cell.angle_beta   90.00
_cell.angle_gamma   90.00
#
_symmetry.space_group_name_H-M   'P 1'
#
loop_
_entity.id
_entity.type
_entity.pdbx_description
1 polymer ?
#
loop_
_entity_poly.entity_id
_entity_poly.type
_entity_poly.pdbx_seq_one_letter_code
_entity_poly.pdbx_strand_id
1 'polypeptide(L)' 'MNITADIKPGPKPNKEDGTPDERRRVTPENQPKHPALKPHVHEPGKKK' A
#
# COMPACT_ATOMS: atom_id res chain seq x y z
N MET A 1 9.29 -19.35 -3.63
CA MET A 1 10.28 -18.57 -2.86
C MET A 1 9.54 -17.36 -2.34
N ASN A 2 9.20 -17.34 -1.07
CA ASN A 2 8.33 -16.32 -0.49
C ASN A 2 9.26 -15.32 0.17
N ILE A 3 9.52 -14.20 -0.51
CA ILE A 3 10.37 -13.13 0.01
C ILE A 3 9.55 -12.42 1.10
N THR A 4 9.52 -12.99 2.31
CA THR A 4 9.04 -12.30 3.51
C THR A 4 10.10 -11.28 3.90
N ALA A 5 10.15 -10.17 3.16
CA ALA A 5 11.14 -9.15 3.36
C ALA A 5 10.80 -8.40 4.66
N ASP A 6 11.55 -8.64 5.73
CA ASP A 6 11.61 -7.83 6.95
C ASP A 6 12.19 -6.42 6.69
N ILE A 7 12.02 -5.88 5.47
CA ILE A 7 12.48 -4.55 5.10
C ILE A 7 11.53 -3.58 5.78
N LYS A 8 11.92 -3.18 6.99
CA LYS A 8 11.29 -2.05 7.67
C LYS A 8 11.30 -0.87 6.70
N PRO A 9 10.16 -0.21 6.48
CA PRO A 9 10.12 0.98 5.63
C PRO A 9 11.14 1.97 6.17
N GLY A 10 12.00 2.48 5.29
CA GLY A 10 13.04 3.42 5.67
C GLY A 10 12.47 4.68 6.34
N PRO A 11 13.34 5.53 6.93
CA PRO A 11 12.91 6.78 7.52
C PRO A 11 12.06 7.58 6.53
N LYS A 12 10.92 8.09 7.00
CA LYS A 12 10.05 8.90 6.14
C LYS A 12 10.84 10.14 5.67
N PRO A 13 10.74 10.51 4.39
CA PRO A 13 11.44 11.67 3.85
C PRO A 13 11.10 12.96 4.58
N ASN A 14 12.11 13.82 4.75
CA ASN A 14 11.96 15.21 5.18
C ASN A 14 12.18 16.15 3.99
N LYS A 15 11.76 17.40 4.13
CA LYS A 15 12.09 18.50 3.20
C LYS A 15 13.55 18.94 3.41
N GLU A 16 14.05 19.80 2.53
CA GLU A 16 15.39 20.41 2.66
C GLU A 16 15.57 21.15 3.99
N ASP A 17 14.48 21.76 4.50
CA ASP A 17 14.45 22.45 5.81
C ASP A 17 14.41 21.50 7.02
N GLY A 18 14.50 20.19 6.82
CA GLY A 18 14.46 19.18 7.89
C GLY A 18 13.06 18.89 8.46
N THR A 19 12.04 19.65 8.07
CA THR A 19 10.64 19.38 8.46
C THR A 19 10.09 18.13 7.74
N PRO A 20 9.14 17.40 8.35
CA PRO A 20 8.52 16.25 7.71
C PRO A 20 7.88 16.58 6.35
N ASP A 21 8.13 15.76 5.32
CA ASP A 21 7.45 15.90 4.03
C ASP A 21 6.10 15.17 4.07
N GLU A 22 5.07 15.87 4.56
CA GLU A 22 3.72 15.34 4.73
C GLU A 22 3.03 14.92 3.43
N ARG A 23 3.41 15.52 2.29
CA ARG A 23 2.86 15.16 0.97
C ARG A 23 3.14 13.71 0.58
N ARG A 24 4.21 13.13 1.12
CA ARG A 24 4.61 11.74 0.88
C ARG A 24 4.09 10.77 1.94
N ARG A 25 3.36 11.26 2.95
CA ARG A 25 2.78 10.43 4.01
C ARG A 25 1.40 9.95 3.57
N VAL A 26 1.22 8.62 3.54
CA VAL A 26 -0.10 8.02 3.46
C VAL A 26 -0.72 8.08 4.85
N THR A 27 -1.57 9.08 5.10
CA THR A 27 -2.48 9.11 6.25
C THR A 27 -3.81 8.46 5.86
N PRO A 28 -4.62 7.97 6.82
CA PRO A 28 -5.96 7.45 6.52
C PRO A 28 -6.83 8.45 5.73
N GLU A 29 -6.65 9.75 5.97
CA GLU A 29 -7.35 10.84 5.27
C GLU A 29 -6.90 10.97 3.80
N ASN A 30 -5.59 10.82 3.54
CA ASN A 30 -4.98 10.99 2.22
C ASN A 30 -4.77 9.66 1.47
N GLN A 31 -5.30 8.55 2.00
CA GLN A 31 -5.18 7.25 1.35
C GLN A 31 -6.04 7.23 0.07
N PRO A 32 -5.48 6.85 -1.09
CA PRO A 32 -6.24 6.81 -2.32
C PRO A 32 -7.41 5.82 -2.19
N LYS A 33 -8.63 6.33 -2.39
CA LYS A 33 -9.86 5.55 -2.41
C LYS A 33 -9.95 4.82 -3.75
N HIS A 34 -9.20 3.73 -3.89
CA HIS A 34 -9.37 2.85 -5.03
C HIS A 34 -10.74 2.16 -4.94
N PRO A 35 -11.46 2.02 -6.07
CA PRO A 35 -12.69 1.25 -6.07
C PRO A 35 -12.39 -0.15 -5.56
N ALA A 36 -13.25 -0.65 -4.68
CA ALA A 36 -13.17 -2.04 -4.26
C ALA A 36 -13.27 -2.93 -5.51
N LEU A 37 -12.36 -3.90 -5.64
CA LEU A 37 -12.48 -4.92 -6.67
C LEU A 37 -13.81 -5.64 -6.48
N LYS A 38 -14.46 -5.99 -7.59
CA LYS A 38 -15.65 -6.83 -7.53
C LYS A 38 -15.30 -8.14 -6.81
N PRO A 39 -16.18 -8.65 -5.94
CA PRO A 39 -15.93 -9.94 -5.29
C PRO A 39 -15.74 -11.00 -6.36
N HIS A 40 -14.67 -11.78 -6.23
CA HIS A 40 -14.45 -12.94 -7.07
C HIS A 40 -15.37 -14.08 -6.59
N VAL A 41 -16.37 -14.44 -7.41
CA VAL A 41 -17.19 -15.63 -7.16
C VAL A 41 -16.42 -16.84 -7.67
N HIS A 42 -15.96 -17.71 -6.77
CA HIS A 42 -15.36 -18.98 -7.16
C HIS A 42 -16.45 -19.97 -7.56
N GLU A 43 -16.44 -20.40 -8.82
CA GLU A 43 -17.25 -21.53 -9.27
C GLU A 43 -16.48 -22.84 -9.09
N PRO A 44 -16.87 -23.70 -8.13
CA PRO A 44 -16.23 -24.99 -7.95
C PRO A 44 -16.42 -25.85 -9.21
N GLY A 45 -15.33 -26.36 -9.78
CA GLY A 45 -15.34 -27.25 -10.96
C GLY A 45 -15.01 -26.57 -12.30
N LYS A 46 -14.98 -25.23 -12.38
CA LYS A 46 -14.39 -24.55 -13.54
C LYS A 46 -12.86 -24.61 -13.45
N LYS A 47 -12.26 -25.54 -14.20
CA LYS A 47 -10.81 -25.58 -14.40
C LYS A 47 -10.39 -24.32 -15.18
N LYS A 48 -9.26 -23.73 -14.79
CA LYS A 48 -8.57 -22.69 -15.58
C LYS A 48 -8.14 -23.23 -16.93
#